data_AF-A0A2M7EKP8-F1
#
_entry.id   AF-A0A2M7EKP8-F1
#
_cell.length_a   1.000
_cell.length_b   1.000
_cell.length_c   1.000
_cell.angle_alpha   90.00
_cell.angle_beta   90.00
_cell.angle_gamma   90.00
#
_symmetry.space_group_name_H-M   'P 1'
#
loop_
_entity.id
_entity.type
_entity.pdbx_description
1 polymer ?
#
loop_
_entity_poly.entity_id
_entity_poly.type
_entity_poly.pdbx_seq_one_letter_code
_entity_poly.pdbx_strand_id
1 'polypeptide(L)'
;FTITSFEDPKNYGLSLTLGGGEVRMTEMAQAFSMFANQGVPRKLNQILKVEDRFGKVLYTFKDTNFVPDVKKAVPAPSSLSIPGKRALSRDASYIISHILLDDNARSGAFGAGSLLVIPGKAVSVKTGTTDNKKDNWTIGYTPNFLTAVWVGNNDN
;
A
#
# COMPACT_ATOMS: atom_id res chain seq x y z
N PHE A 1 -10.26 1.56 6.73
CA PHE A 1 -9.03 1.36 5.95
C PHE A 1 -9.10 2.00 4.55
N THR A 2 -9.75 3.16 4.39
CA THR A 2 -9.92 3.86 3.08
C THR A 2 -10.58 3.08 1.93
N ILE A 3 -11.07 1.86 2.18
CA ILE A 3 -11.87 1.06 1.24
C ILE A 3 -13.30 1.59 1.25
N THR A 4 -13.82 1.86 0.07
CA THR A 4 -15.18 2.35 -0.18
C THR A 4 -15.94 1.46 -1.16
N SER A 5 -15.28 0.54 -1.85
CA SER A 5 -15.94 -0.46 -2.69
C SER A 5 -16.75 -1.49 -1.91
N PHE A 6 -16.56 -1.57 -0.58
CA PHE A 6 -17.33 -2.44 0.29
C PHE A 6 -18.58 -1.72 0.81
N GLU A 7 -19.72 -1.90 0.13
CA GLU A 7 -20.97 -1.19 0.40
C GLU A 7 -21.94 -1.99 1.28
N ASP A 8 -22.36 -3.20 0.86
CA ASP A 8 -23.29 -4.05 1.60
C ASP A 8 -22.59 -5.31 2.15
N PRO A 9 -22.41 -5.43 3.49
CA PRO A 9 -21.83 -6.60 4.13
C PRO A 9 -22.45 -7.95 3.72
N LYS A 10 -23.73 -7.97 3.31
CA LYS A 10 -24.44 -9.18 2.86
C LYS A 10 -23.83 -9.77 1.58
N ASN A 11 -23.13 -8.98 0.77
CA ASN A 11 -22.58 -9.40 -0.52
C ASN A 11 -21.25 -10.17 -0.41
N TYR A 12 -20.57 -10.14 0.74
CA TYR A 12 -19.21 -10.68 0.84
C TYR A 12 -19.12 -12.05 1.52
N GLY A 13 -20.03 -12.36 2.44
CA GLY A 13 -20.08 -13.65 3.13
C GLY A 13 -18.74 -14.10 3.76
N LEU A 14 -18.57 -15.41 3.91
CA LEU A 14 -17.34 -16.00 4.47
C LEU A 14 -16.15 -15.93 3.49
N SER A 15 -16.42 -15.88 2.19
CA SER A 15 -15.40 -15.82 1.12
C SER A 15 -14.58 -14.54 1.16
N LEU A 16 -15.02 -13.50 1.88
CA LEU A 16 -14.22 -12.30 2.11
C LEU A 16 -12.85 -12.61 2.72
N THR A 17 -12.76 -13.63 3.59
CA THR A 17 -11.49 -14.08 4.19
C THR A 17 -10.50 -14.64 3.17
N LEU A 18 -10.99 -15.09 2.02
CA LEU A 18 -10.21 -15.58 0.88
C LEU A 18 -10.03 -14.52 -0.21
N GLY A 19 -10.50 -13.28 0.02
CA GLY A 19 -10.40 -12.19 -0.95
C GLY A 19 -11.54 -12.12 -1.96
N GLY A 20 -12.71 -12.71 -1.68
CA GLY A 20 -13.89 -12.67 -2.56
C GLY A 20 -14.61 -11.32 -2.67
N GLY A 21 -14.05 -10.24 -2.12
CA GLY A 21 -14.63 -8.90 -2.19
C GLY A 21 -13.98 -8.06 -3.28
N GLU A 22 -14.80 -7.45 -4.15
CA GLU A 22 -14.31 -6.57 -5.21
C GLU A 22 -13.74 -5.25 -4.65
N VAL A 23 -12.55 -4.88 -5.11
CA VAL A 23 -11.85 -3.70 -4.61
C VAL A 23 -11.02 -3.02 -5.68
N ARG A 24 -10.99 -1.68 -5.64
CA ARG A 24 -10.14 -0.89 -6.53
C ARG A 24 -8.68 -1.01 -6.11
N MET A 25 -7.76 -1.12 -7.07
CA MET A 25 -6.31 -1.12 -6.80
C MET A 25 -5.87 0.08 -5.96
N THR A 26 -6.42 1.27 -6.25
CA THR A 26 -6.13 2.49 -5.50
C THR A 26 -6.58 2.40 -4.05
N GLU A 27 -7.69 1.73 -3.76
CA GLU A 27 -8.16 1.53 -2.38
C GLU A 27 -7.27 0.53 -1.64
N MET A 28 -6.83 -0.54 -2.31
CA MET A 28 -5.86 -1.49 -1.76
C MET A 28 -4.51 -0.83 -1.46
N ALA A 29 -4.00 0.01 -2.37
CA ALA A 29 -2.76 0.75 -2.14
C ALA A 29 -2.86 1.69 -0.92
N GLN A 30 -3.99 2.41 -0.79
CA GLN A 30 -4.25 3.28 0.37
C GLN A 30 -4.40 2.48 1.66
N ALA A 31 -5.06 1.32 1.61
CA ALA A 31 -5.16 0.42 2.75
C ALA A 31 -3.77 -0.08 3.18
N PHE A 32 -2.99 -0.67 2.27
CA PHE A 32 -1.66 -1.20 2.57
C PHE A 32 -0.67 -0.13 3.05
N SER A 33 -0.84 1.13 2.63
CA SER A 33 0.00 2.24 3.11
C SER A 33 0.02 2.35 4.64
N MET A 34 -1.04 1.91 5.33
CA MET A 34 -1.09 1.98 6.78
C MET A 34 0.00 1.13 7.44
N PHE A 35 0.39 -0.01 6.85
CA PHE A 35 1.38 -0.89 7.46
C PHE A 35 2.75 -0.21 7.54
N ALA A 36 3.17 0.42 6.44
CA ALA A 36 4.36 1.28 6.41
C ALA A 36 4.24 2.48 7.36
N ASN A 37 3.04 3.01 7.53
CA ASN A 37 2.74 4.24 8.26
C ASN A 37 2.26 4.00 9.71
N GLN A 38 2.67 2.89 10.33
CA GLN A 38 2.35 2.51 11.71
C GLN A 38 0.84 2.48 12.04
N GLY A 39 -0.01 2.21 11.05
CA GLY A 39 -1.45 2.05 11.19
C GLY A 39 -2.28 3.27 10.77
N VAL A 40 -1.66 4.30 10.18
CA VAL A 40 -2.37 5.45 9.60
C VAL A 40 -2.46 5.30 8.08
N PRO A 41 -3.64 4.99 7.50
CA PRO A 41 -3.78 4.92 6.05
C PRO A 41 -3.66 6.31 5.41
N ARG A 42 -3.06 6.35 4.23
CA ARG A 42 -2.85 7.58 3.46
C ARG A 42 -3.71 7.58 2.22
N LYS A 43 -4.42 8.69 1.98
CA LYS A 43 -5.12 8.89 0.72
C LYS A 43 -4.12 9.18 -0.40
N LEU A 44 -4.40 8.66 -1.58
CA LEU A 44 -3.63 9.00 -2.77
C LEU A 44 -3.91 10.47 -3.13
N ASN A 45 -2.85 11.23 -3.38
CA ASN A 45 -2.94 12.58 -3.89
C ASN A 45 -2.17 12.67 -5.21
N GLN A 46 -2.86 13.07 -6.27
CA GLN A 46 -2.29 13.22 -7.62
C GLN A 46 -1.90 14.67 -7.91
N ILE A 47 -2.47 15.63 -7.17
CA ILE A 47 -2.26 17.06 -7.41
C ILE A 47 -1.25 17.58 -6.41
N LEU A 48 -0.11 18.08 -6.90
CA LEU A 48 0.94 18.67 -6.06
C LEU A 48 0.84 20.19 -5.99
N LYS A 49 0.43 20.84 -7.08
CA LYS A 49 0.34 22.30 -7.20
C LYS A 49 -0.74 22.66 -8.21
N VAL A 50 -1.50 23.70 -7.93
CA VAL A 50 -2.42 24.33 -8.89
C VAL A 50 -2.08 25.81 -8.95
N GLU A 51 -1.94 26.34 -10.16
CA GLU A 51 -1.65 27.75 -10.42
C GLU A 51 -2.66 28.30 -11.42
N ASP A 52 -2.96 29.59 -11.31
CA ASP A 52 -3.73 30.29 -12.35
C ASP A 52 -2.84 30.75 -13.52
N ARG A 53 -3.46 31.32 -14.55
CA ARG A 53 -2.76 31.83 -15.74
C ARG A 53 -1.75 32.94 -15.47
N PHE A 54 -1.80 33.56 -14.29
CA PHE A 54 -0.92 34.64 -13.86
C PHE A 54 0.19 34.13 -12.91
N GLY A 55 0.27 32.81 -12.68
CA GLY A 55 1.25 32.20 -11.78
C GLY A 55 0.88 32.28 -10.30
N LYS A 56 -0.34 32.68 -9.94
CA LYS A 56 -0.78 32.65 -8.55
C LYS A 56 -1.05 31.21 -8.12
N VAL A 57 -0.37 30.77 -7.06
CA VAL A 57 -0.56 29.44 -6.48
C VAL A 57 -1.91 29.37 -5.75
N LEU A 58 -2.81 28.54 -6.26
CA LEU A 58 -4.13 28.29 -5.67
C LEU A 58 -4.12 27.12 -4.69
N TYR A 59 -3.24 26.15 -4.93
CA TYR A 59 -3.08 24.97 -4.09
C TYR A 59 -1.62 24.50 -4.13
N THR A 60 -1.15 23.99 -3.01
CA THR A 60 0.11 23.24 -2.92
C THR A 60 -0.07 22.13 -1.91
N PHE A 61 0.33 20.92 -2.27
CA PHE A 61 0.36 19.79 -1.36
C PHE A 61 1.38 20.04 -0.26
N LYS A 62 0.94 19.94 1.00
CA LYS A 62 1.78 20.15 2.18
C LYS A 62 1.83 18.87 2.99
N ASP A 63 3.00 18.24 3.00
CA ASP A 63 3.30 17.10 3.87
C ASP A 63 4.77 17.16 4.28
N THR A 64 5.02 16.98 5.57
CA THR A 64 6.38 17.01 6.15
C THR A 64 7.23 15.82 5.74
N ASN A 65 6.60 14.71 5.34
CA ASN A 65 7.25 13.50 4.85
C ASN A 65 7.35 13.47 3.32
N PHE A 66 6.88 14.51 2.61
CA PHE A 66 7.00 14.58 1.15
C PHE A 66 8.34 15.20 0.74
N VAL A 67 9.14 14.41 0.04
CA VAL A 67 10.40 14.87 -0.60
C VAL A 67 10.21 14.78 -2.12
N PRO A 68 10.24 15.91 -2.85
CA PRO A 68 10.03 15.91 -4.31
C PRO A 68 11.07 15.09 -5.07
N ASP A 69 12.31 15.10 -4.59
CA ASP A 69 13.41 14.32 -5.18
C ASP A 69 13.48 12.94 -4.52
N VAL A 70 12.97 11.93 -5.22
CA VAL A 70 12.92 10.54 -4.76
C VAL A 70 14.30 9.91 -4.53
N LYS A 71 15.38 10.51 -5.05
CA LYS A 71 16.76 10.04 -4.82
C LYS A 71 17.34 10.56 -3.51
N LYS A 72 16.75 11.63 -2.94
CA LYS A 72 17.17 12.15 -1.64
C LYS A 72 16.54 11.34 -0.53
N ALA A 73 17.30 11.12 0.53
CA ALA A 73 16.75 10.52 1.73
C ALA A 73 15.63 11.41 2.27
N VAL A 74 14.50 10.80 2.61
CA VAL A 74 13.54 11.43 3.51
C VAL A 74 14.29 11.67 4.82
N PRO A 75 14.33 12.90 5.36
CA PRO A 75 14.99 13.19 6.64
C PRO A 75 14.18 12.52 7.76
N ALA A 76 14.37 11.19 7.88
CA ALA A 76 13.54 10.21 8.57
C ALA A 76 12.02 10.41 8.35
N PRO A 77 11.29 9.48 7.69
CA PRO A 77 9.84 9.55 7.75
C PRO A 77 9.46 9.48 9.23
N SER A 78 9.03 10.60 9.80
CA SER A 78 8.56 10.58 11.18
C SER A 78 7.18 9.97 11.09
N SER A 79 7.15 8.64 11.22
CA SER A 79 5.93 7.86 11.37
C SER A 79 5.06 8.39 12.52
N LEU A 80 5.68 9.10 13.46
CA LEU A 80 5.04 9.85 14.54
C LEU A 80 4.34 11.12 14.05
N SER A 81 4.82 11.77 12.98
CA SER A 81 4.23 12.97 12.39
C SER A 81 3.38 12.69 11.16
N ILE A 82 3.01 11.43 10.87
CA ILE A 82 2.03 11.12 9.84
C ILE A 82 0.64 11.55 10.34
N PRO A 83 0.02 12.59 9.75
CA PRO A 83 -1.29 13.05 10.17
C PRO A 83 -2.38 12.05 9.72
N GLY A 84 -3.43 11.92 10.51
CA GLY A 84 -4.62 11.16 10.14
C GLY A 84 -5.17 10.29 11.26
N LYS A 85 -6.33 9.68 10.99
CA LYS A 85 -6.97 8.71 11.89
C LYS A 85 -6.23 7.38 11.81
N ARG A 86 -5.69 6.93 12.94
CA ARG A 86 -5.09 5.60 13.06
C ARG A 86 -6.18 4.52 12.99
N ALA A 87 -6.03 3.58 12.07
CA ALA A 87 -6.94 2.47 11.85
C ALA A 87 -6.44 1.15 12.48
N LEU A 88 -5.13 1.04 12.72
CA LEU A 88 -4.47 -0.12 13.32
C LEU A 88 -3.47 0.34 14.39
N SER A 89 -3.27 -0.43 15.46
CA SER A 89 -2.23 -0.10 16.45
C SER A 89 -0.84 -0.12 15.81
N ARG A 90 0.12 0.59 16.41
CA ARG A 90 1.51 0.58 15.94
C ARG A 90 2.08 -0.83 15.98
N ASP A 91 1.80 -1.55 17.06
CA ASP A 91 2.31 -2.91 17.31
C ASP A 91 1.77 -3.90 16.28
N ALA A 92 0.46 -3.87 16.01
CA ALA A 92 -0.14 -4.74 15.00
C ALA A 92 0.40 -4.41 13.59
N SER A 93 0.56 -3.12 13.27
CA SER A 93 1.11 -2.70 11.98
C SER A 93 2.56 -3.16 11.81
N TYR A 94 3.35 -3.09 12.87
CA TYR A 94 4.74 -3.55 12.89
C TYR A 94 4.83 -5.06 12.70
N ILE A 95 4.06 -5.84 13.48
CA ILE A 95 4.04 -7.31 13.39
C ILE A 95 3.64 -7.76 11.99
N ILE A 96 2.59 -7.16 11.41
CA ILE A 96 2.16 -7.48 10.04
C ILE A 96 3.26 -7.14 9.03
N SER A 97 3.87 -5.96 9.14
CA SER A 97 4.97 -5.56 8.24
C SER A 97 6.15 -6.51 8.33
N HIS A 98 6.49 -6.96 9.55
CA HIS A 98 7.58 -7.90 9.78
C HIS A 98 7.29 -9.28 9.21
N ILE A 99 6.06 -9.79 9.38
CA ILE A 99 5.60 -11.05 8.74
C ILE A 99 5.73 -10.94 7.21
N LEU A 100 5.32 -9.82 6.63
CA LEU A 100 5.37 -9.59 5.19
C LEU A 100 6.80 -9.35 4.66
N LEU A 101 7.73 -8.92 5.52
CA LEU A 101 9.14 -8.74 5.20
C LEU A 101 9.87 -10.09 5.10
N ASP A 102 9.49 -11.04 5.95
CA ASP A 102 10.17 -12.32 6.12
C ASP A 102 10.18 -13.15 4.83
N ASP A 103 11.37 -13.36 4.28
CA ASP A 103 11.58 -14.19 3.10
C ASP A 103 11.42 -15.68 3.41
N ASN A 104 11.79 -16.11 4.61
CA ASN A 104 11.65 -17.50 5.02
C ASN A 104 10.17 -17.89 5.08
N ALA A 105 9.30 -16.99 5.55
CA ALA A 105 7.85 -17.20 5.63
C ALA A 105 7.20 -17.47 4.26
N ARG A 106 7.81 -17.03 3.16
CA ARG A 106 7.31 -17.22 1.78
C ARG A 106 8.13 -18.22 0.95
N SER A 107 9.22 -18.74 1.49
CA SER A 107 10.18 -19.58 0.76
C SER A 107 9.56 -20.87 0.21
N GLY A 108 8.57 -21.45 0.90
CA GLY A 108 7.88 -22.66 0.42
C GLY A 108 7.10 -22.48 -0.88
N ALA A 109 6.69 -21.24 -1.21
CA ALA A 109 5.97 -20.93 -2.44
C ALA A 109 6.86 -20.32 -3.53
N PHE A 110 7.85 -19.52 -3.14
CA PHE A 110 8.65 -18.71 -4.10
C PHE A 110 10.15 -19.04 -4.11
N GLY A 111 10.62 -19.94 -3.24
CA GLY A 111 12.04 -20.12 -2.95
C GLY A 111 12.61 -19.00 -2.07
N ALA A 112 13.76 -19.26 -1.44
CA ALA A 112 14.52 -18.23 -0.73
C ALA A 112 15.20 -17.29 -1.73
N GLY A 113 15.27 -15.99 -1.40
CA GLY A 113 15.89 -14.97 -2.25
C GLY A 113 15.16 -14.77 -3.58
N SER A 114 13.84 -15.01 -3.60
CA SER A 114 13.00 -14.84 -4.79
C SER A 114 13.04 -13.39 -5.34
N LEU A 115 12.43 -13.15 -6.49
CA LEU A 115 12.30 -11.81 -7.08
C LEU A 115 11.54 -10.80 -6.20
N LEU A 116 10.91 -11.27 -5.12
CA LEU A 116 10.26 -10.44 -4.11
C LEU A 116 11.25 -9.84 -3.10
N VAL A 117 12.51 -10.31 -3.08
CA VAL A 117 13.60 -9.78 -2.26
C VAL A 117 14.40 -8.76 -3.07
N ILE A 118 14.43 -7.52 -2.60
CA ILE A 118 15.26 -6.47 -3.19
C ILE A 118 16.56 -6.34 -2.39
N PRO A 119 17.74 -6.64 -2.98
CA PRO A 119 19.01 -6.59 -2.28
C PRO A 119 19.27 -5.23 -1.60
N GLY A 120 19.69 -5.27 -0.34
CA GLY A 120 19.99 -4.07 0.45
C GLY A 120 18.77 -3.25 0.86
N LYS A 121 17.54 -3.77 0.70
CA LYS A 121 16.30 -3.09 1.09
C LYS A 121 15.42 -4.02 1.92
N ALA A 122 14.82 -3.49 2.98
CA ALA A 122 13.76 -4.16 3.72
C ALA A 122 12.42 -3.88 3.04
N VAL A 123 11.91 -4.85 2.28
CA VAL A 123 10.64 -4.74 1.53
C VAL A 123 9.63 -5.74 2.07
N SER A 124 8.54 -5.23 2.63
CA SER A 124 7.39 -6.03 3.02
C SER A 124 6.51 -6.25 1.80
N VAL A 125 6.04 -7.47 1.56
CA VAL A 125 5.29 -7.79 0.33
C VAL A 125 4.23 -8.86 0.54
N LYS A 126 3.09 -8.66 -0.12
CA LYS A 126 2.02 -9.66 -0.23
C LYS A 126 1.67 -9.91 -1.70
N THR A 127 1.60 -11.18 -2.06
CA THR A 127 1.04 -11.67 -3.33
C THR A 127 -0.42 -12.09 -3.17
N GLY A 128 -1.20 -12.09 -4.23
CA GLY A 128 -2.58 -12.59 -4.23
C GLY A 128 -2.93 -13.18 -5.58
N THR A 129 -3.70 -14.26 -5.59
CA THR A 129 -4.16 -14.94 -6.81
C THR A 129 -5.62 -15.32 -6.60
N THR A 130 -6.49 -14.96 -7.54
CA THR A 130 -7.90 -15.37 -7.52
C THR A 130 -8.08 -16.76 -8.12
N ASP A 131 -9.26 -17.35 -7.89
CA ASP A 131 -9.62 -18.64 -8.48
C ASP A 131 -9.44 -18.64 -10.00
N ASN A 132 -9.02 -19.78 -10.54
CA ASN A 132 -8.69 -19.96 -11.96
C ASN A 132 -7.60 -19.00 -12.47
N LYS A 133 -6.84 -18.36 -11.57
CA LYS A 133 -5.72 -17.45 -11.88
C LYS A 133 -6.13 -16.26 -12.74
N LYS A 134 -7.39 -15.81 -12.63
CA LYS A 134 -7.92 -14.67 -13.40
C LYS A 134 -7.19 -13.37 -13.06
N ASP A 135 -6.82 -13.21 -11.79
CA ASP A 135 -6.14 -12.03 -11.27
C ASP A 135 -4.92 -12.43 -10.47
N ASN A 136 -3.82 -11.75 -10.72
CA ASN A 136 -2.59 -11.85 -9.94
C ASN A 136 -2.21 -10.46 -9.42
N TRP A 137 -2.07 -10.36 -8.12
CA TRP A 137 -1.74 -9.13 -7.40
C TRP A 137 -0.39 -9.27 -6.71
N THR A 138 0.35 -8.17 -6.65
CA THR A 138 1.49 -8.03 -5.74
C THR A 138 1.51 -6.61 -5.20
N ILE A 139 1.55 -6.47 -3.87
CA ILE A 139 1.68 -5.19 -3.19
C ILE A 139 2.91 -5.26 -2.30
N GLY A 140 3.91 -4.42 -2.61
CA GLY A 140 5.17 -4.32 -1.89
C GLY A 140 5.38 -2.91 -1.37
N TYR A 141 6.03 -2.77 -0.22
CA TYR A 141 6.32 -1.46 0.35
C TYR A 141 7.57 -1.43 1.25
N THR A 142 8.10 -0.23 1.37
CA THR A 142 9.08 0.22 2.36
C THR A 142 8.44 1.38 3.16
N PRO A 143 9.10 1.94 4.19
CA PRO A 143 8.60 3.15 4.84
C PRO A 143 8.37 4.35 3.90
N ASN A 144 9.03 4.38 2.74
CA ASN A 144 9.01 5.53 1.82
C ASN A 144 8.20 5.30 0.54
N PHE A 145 8.07 4.05 0.10
CA PHE A 145 7.48 3.70 -1.19
C PHE A 145 6.51 2.55 -1.04
N LEU A 146 5.42 2.59 -1.79
CA LEU A 146 4.49 1.48 -1.98
C LEU A 146 4.26 1.30 -3.47
N THR A 147 4.25 0.04 -3.90
CA THR A 147 3.95 -0.35 -5.28
C THR A 147 2.89 -1.44 -5.24
N ALA A 148 1.83 -1.25 -6.03
CA ALA A 148 0.80 -2.25 -6.26
C ALA A 148 0.79 -2.59 -7.76
N VAL A 149 0.82 -3.87 -8.07
CA VAL A 149 0.80 -4.39 -9.44
C VAL A 149 -0.32 -5.41 -9.53
N TRP A 150 -1.05 -5.37 -10.64
CA TRP A 150 -2.04 -6.37 -11.02
C TRP A 150 -1.78 -6.82 -12.45
N VAL A 151 -2.02 -8.11 -12.69
CA VAL A 151 -2.04 -8.72 -14.01
C VAL A 151 -3.27 -9.62 -14.08
N GLY A 152 -4.06 -9.45 -15.14
CA GLY A 152 -5.23 -10.27 -15.44
C GLY A 152 -5.81 -9.90 -16.79
N ASN A 153 -6.81 -10.66 -17.23
CA ASN A 153 -7.60 -10.29 -18.41
C ASN A 153 -8.66 -9.26 -18.00
N ASN A 154 -8.83 -8.19 -18.76
CA ASN A 154 -9.88 -7.20 -18.53
C ASN A 154 -11.23 -7.60 -19.15
N ASP A 155 -11.26 -8.64 -19.99
CA ASP A 155 -12.46 -9.32 -20.49
C ASP A 155 -12.77 -10.53 -19.59
N ASN A 156 -13.69 -10.34 -18.63
CA ASN A 156 -13.90 -11.24 -17.50
C ASN A 156 -15.36 -11.58 -17.24
#